data_AF-A0A2I0P2R0-F1
#
_entry.id   AF-A0A2I0P2R0-F1
#
_cell.length_a   1.000
_cell.length_b   1.000
_cell.length_c   1.000
_cell.angle_alpha   90.00
_cell.angle_beta   90.00
_cell.angle_gamma   90.00
#
_symmetry.space_group_name_H-M   'P 1'
#
loop_
_entity.id
_entity.type
_entity.pdbx_description
1 polymer ?
#
loop_
_entity_poly.entity_id
_entity_poly.type
_entity_poly.pdbx_seq_one_letter_code
_entity_poly.pdbx_strand_id
1 'polypeptide(L)' 'MQKDEYLKKLSHSLVSLPDSERKDILADYDEHFQMGIADGRTEAEIAAALGEPRSIGREYAALSLVRRAEEAPSPGGLSR' A
#
# COMPACT_ATOMS: atom_id res chain seq x y z
N MET A 1 -1.05 16.20 -7.14
CA MET A 1 -2.01 15.19 -7.64
C MET A 1 -3.19 15.17 -6.71
N GLN A 2 -4.40 14.92 -7.22
CA GLN A 2 -5.61 14.85 -6.39
C GLN A 2 -5.74 13.48 -5.71
N LYS A 3 -6.58 13.39 -4.68
CA LYS A 3 -6.78 12.16 -3.89
C LYS A 3 -7.15 10.96 -4.77
N ASP A 4 -8.16 11.12 -5.63
CA ASP A 4 -8.64 10.02 -6.49
C ASP A 4 -7.55 9.51 -7.44
N GLU A 5 -6.74 10.41 -7.98
CA GLU A 5 -5.62 10.05 -8.85
C GLU A 5 -4.54 9.30 -8.06
N TYR A 6 -4.23 9.76 -6.84
CA TYR A 6 -3.28 9.12 -5.93
C TYR A 6 -3.71 7.69 -5.60
N LEU A 7 -4.95 7.53 -5.09
CA LEU A 7 -5.49 6.23 -4.68
C LEU A 7 -5.60 5.26 -5.86
N LYS A 8 -5.97 5.76 -7.05
CA LYS A 8 -5.98 4.93 -8.27
C LYS A 8 -4.58 4.42 -8.62
N LYS A 9 -3.56 5.28 -8.59
CA LYS A 9 -2.17 4.88 -8.88
C LYS A 9 -1.62 3.92 -7.83
N LEU A 10 -1.95 4.15 -6.55
CA LEU A 10 -1.56 3.27 -5.45
C LEU A 10 -2.22 1.90 -5.62
N SER A 11 -3.54 1.86 -5.84
CA SER A 11 -4.30 0.62 -6.06
C SER A 11 -3.73 -0.23 -7.20
N HIS A 12 -3.38 0.40 -8.34
CA HIS A 12 -2.73 -0.29 -9.45
C HIS A 12 -1.35 -0.87 -9.09
N SER A 13 -0.63 -0.22 -8.19
CA SER A 13 0.71 -0.65 -7.75
C SER A 13 0.63 -1.77 -6.70
N LEU A 14 -0.50 -1.91 -6.01
CA LEU A 14 -0.81 -2.96 -5.03
C LEU A 14 -1.49 -4.19 -5.64
N VAL A 15 -1.52 -4.33 -6.97
CA VAL A 15 -2.26 -5.42 -7.65
C VAL A 15 -1.75 -6.83 -7.30
N SER A 16 -0.49 -6.95 -6.88
CA SER A 16 0.14 -8.21 -6.45
C SER A 16 -0.25 -8.64 -5.04
N LEU A 17 -0.86 -7.75 -4.25
CA LEU A 17 -1.35 -8.03 -2.91
C LEU A 17 -2.74 -8.66 -2.94
N PRO A 18 -3.14 -9.41 -1.90
CA PRO A 18 -4.50 -9.90 -1.74
C PRO A 18 -5.47 -8.72 -1.66
N ASP A 19 -6.69 -8.93 -2.11
CA ASP A 19 -7.69 -7.86 -2.18
C ASP A 19 -7.98 -7.22 -0.82
N SER A 20 -7.97 -8.02 0.26
CA SER A 20 -8.14 -7.50 1.63
C SER A 20 -7.01 -6.54 2.00
N GLU A 21 -5.75 -6.95 1.86
CA GLU A 21 -4.58 -6.12 2.19
C GLU A 21 -4.56 -4.84 1.34
N ARG A 22 -4.88 -4.94 0.04
CA ARG A 22 -4.99 -3.77 -0.82
C ARG A 22 -6.08 -2.80 -0.34
N LYS A 23 -7.25 -3.30 0.07
CA LYS A 23 -8.36 -2.46 0.56
C LYS A 23 -7.99 -1.79 1.87
N ASP A 24 -7.34 -2.51 2.78
CA ASP A 24 -6.90 -1.98 4.07
C ASP A 24 -5.89 -0.83 3.84
N ILE A 25 -4.88 -1.05 3.01
CA ILE A 25 -3.90 0.00 2.65
C ILE A 25 -4.60 1.20 2.01
N LEU A 26 -5.53 0.99 1.08
CA LEU A 26 -6.23 2.13 0.44
C LEU A 26 -7.11 2.90 1.41
N ALA A 27 -7.72 2.23 2.39
CA ALA A 27 -8.52 2.87 3.43
C ALA A 27 -7.65 3.76 4.32
N ASP A 28 -6.48 3.28 4.75
CA ASP A 28 -5.53 4.06 5.55
C ASP A 28 -5.10 5.35 4.84
N TYR A 29 -4.82 5.26 3.53
CA TYR A 29 -4.45 6.43 2.74
C TYR A 29 -5.62 7.37 2.52
N ASP A 30 -6.84 6.86 2.28
CA ASP A 30 -8.04 7.71 2.19
C ASP A 30 -8.26 8.49 3.48
N GLU A 31 -8.13 7.83 4.63
CA GLU A 31 -8.22 8.46 5.95
C GLU A 31 -7.15 9.54 6.12
N HIS A 32 -5.90 9.29 5.70
CA HIS A 32 -4.83 10.29 5.75
C HIS A 32 -5.16 11.54 4.91
N PHE A 33 -5.76 11.37 3.74
CA PHE A 33 -6.26 12.50 2.94
C PHE A 33 -7.39 13.25 3.66
N GLN A 34 -8.35 12.53 4.25
CA GLN A 34 -9.44 13.16 5.00
C GLN A 34 -8.94 13.98 6.19
N MET A 35 -7.99 13.44 6.96
CA MET A 35 -7.37 14.16 8.07
C MET A 35 -6.65 15.43 7.59
N GLY A 36 -5.81 15.33 6.55
CA GLY A 36 -5.09 16.49 6.03
C GLY A 36 -6.03 17.59 5.49
N ILE A 37 -7.15 17.20 4.87
CA ILE A 37 -8.18 18.15 4.41
C ILE A 37 -8.85 18.82 5.61
N ALA A 38 -9.18 18.05 6.66
CA ALA A 38 -9.74 18.59 7.90
C ALA A 38 -8.79 19.60 8.59
N ASP A 39 -7.48 19.39 8.45
CA ASP A 39 -6.42 20.30 8.92
C ASP A 39 -6.20 21.51 7.99
N GLY A 40 -6.99 21.66 6.93
CA GLY A 40 -6.92 22.79 6.00
C GLY A 40 -5.85 22.67 4.91
N ARG A 41 -5.26 21.48 4.72
CA ARG A 41 -4.29 21.21 3.65
C ARG A 41 -5.03 20.84 2.36
N THR A 42 -4.43 21.16 1.22
CA THR A 42 -4.94 20.73 -0.09
C THR A 42 -4.55 19.28 -0.38
N GLU A 43 -5.34 18.59 -1.21
CA GLU A 43 -5.00 17.23 -1.66
C GLU A 43 -3.62 17.15 -2.31
N ALA A 44 -3.22 18.18 -3.06
CA ALA A 44 -1.92 18.24 -3.70
C ALA A 44 -0.76 18.28 -2.68
N GLU A 45 -0.90 19.03 -1.58
CA GLU A 45 0.10 19.10 -0.51
C GLU A 45 0.18 17.79 0.29
N ILE A 46 -0.96 17.15 0.52
CA ILE A 46 -1.01 15.85 1.20
C ILE A 46 -0.32 14.79 0.33
N ALA A 47 -0.67 14.72 -0.95
CA ALA A 47 -0.05 13.79 -1.89
C ALA A 47 1.46 14.02 -2.02
N ALA A 48 1.91 15.28 -2.04
CA ALA A 48 3.34 15.61 -2.08
C ALA A 48 4.07 15.15 -0.82
N ALA A 49 3.44 15.26 0.35
CA ALA A 49 3.99 14.80 1.62
C ALA A 49 4.01 13.26 1.74
N LEU A 50 3.00 12.58 1.20
CA LEU A 50 2.94 11.12 1.14
C LEU A 50 3.98 10.52 0.19
N GLY A 51 4.32 11.22 -0.89
CA GLY A 51 5.30 10.76 -1.88
C GLY A 51 4.67 10.09 -3.10
N GLU A 52 5.45 9.27 -3.81
CA GLU A 52 5.02 8.69 -5.10
C GLU A 52 4.30 7.34 -4.90
N PRO A 53 3.04 7.20 -5.34
CA PRO A 53 2.21 6.04 -5.03
C PRO A 53 2.71 4.72 -5.64
N ARG A 54 3.48 4.75 -6.75
CA ARG A 54 4.07 3.53 -7.33
C ARG A 54 5.25 3.02 -6.51
N SER A 55 6.09 3.91 -5.99
CA SER A 55 7.19 3.56 -5.08
C SER A 55 6.65 2.89 -3.83
N ILE A 56 5.64 3.50 -3.21
CA ILE A 56 4.95 2.95 -2.04
C ILE A 56 4.37 1.56 -2.34
N GLY A 57 3.65 1.40 -3.46
CA GLY A 57 3.09 0.10 -3.83
C GLY A 57 4.16 -0.99 -4.03
N ARG A 58 5.34 -0.64 -4.57
CA ARG A 58 6.47 -1.58 -4.70
C ARG A 58 7.03 -1.98 -3.35
N GLU A 59 7.11 -1.07 -2.39
CA GLU A 59 7.58 -1.37 -1.03
C GLU A 59 6.65 -2.38 -0.35
N TYR A 60 5.33 -2.17 -0.41
CA TYR A 60 4.36 -3.15 0.11
C TYR A 60 4.47 -4.51 -0.59
N ALA A 61 4.61 -4.52 -1.91
CA ALA A 61 4.77 -5.77 -2.66
C ALA A 61 6.04 -6.52 -2.24
N ALA A 62 7.16 -5.82 -2.05
CA ALA A 62 8.41 -6.42 -1.59
C ALA A 62 8.27 -7.00 -0.17
N LEU A 63 7.65 -6.25 0.75
CA LEU A 63 7.40 -6.71 2.12
C LEU A 63 6.47 -7.94 2.16
N SER A 64 5.39 -7.95 1.36
CA SER A 64 4.46 -9.08 1.29
C SER A 64 5.15 -10.34 0.75
N LEU A 65 6.07 -10.20 -0.22
CA LEU A 65 6.87 -11.33 -0.73
C LEU A 65 7.79 -11.91 0.34
N VAL A 66 8.50 -11.04 1.08
CA VAL A 66 9.37 -11.48 2.19
C VAL A 66 8.56 -12.20 3.26
N ARG A 67 7.46 -11.59 3.71
CA ARG A 67 6.57 -12.16 4.74
C ARG A 67 6.03 -13.53 4.32
N ARG A 68 5.57 -13.69 3.08
CA ARG A 68 5.06 -14.98 2.59
C ARG A 68 6.15 -16.04 2.47
N ALA A 69 7.38 -15.65 2.15
CA ALA A 69 8.51 -16.58 2.11
C ALA A 69 8.88 -17.08 3.50
N GLU A 70 8.73 -16.25 4.54
CA GLU A 70 8.92 -16.64 5.94
C GLU A 70 7.77 -17.52 6.48
N GLU A 71 6.53 -17.23 6.07
CA GLU A 71 5.34 -17.99 6.47
C GLU A 71 5.19 -19.33 5.73
N ALA A 72 5.85 -19.48 4.57
CA ALA A 72 5.84 -20.73 3.82
C ALA A 72 6.65 -21.80 4.56
N PRO A 73 6.08 -22.98 4.87
CA PRO A 73 6.83 -24.07 5.45
C PRO A 73 7.94 -24.51 4.47
N SER A 74 9.16 -24.69 4.98
CA SER A 74 10.28 -25.16 4.16
C SER A 74 9.93 -26.51 3.51
N PRO A 75 10.18 -26.73 2.19
CA PRO A 75 9.87 -28.00 1.52
C PRO A 75 10.76 -29.19 1.97
N GLY A 76 11.55 -29.04 3.04
CA GLY A 76 12.61 -29.96 3.44
C GLY A 76 12.33 -30.81 4.70
N GLY A 77 11.10 -30.83 5.19
CA GLY A 77 10.71 -31.65 6.35
C GLY A 77 10.39 -33.10 6.03
N LEU A 78 11.18 -33.77 5.18
CA LEU A 78 11.05 -35.23 5.02
C LEU A 78 11.95 -35.90 6.05
N SER A 79 11.29 -36.32 7.12
CA SER A 79 11.79 -37.28 8.11
C SER A 79 12.39 -38.50 7.42
N ARG A 80 13.61 -38.86 7.80
CA ARG A 80 13.99 -40.26 7.97
C ARG A 80 15.03 -40.38 9.06
#